data_AF-A0AAF1BMP8-F1
#
_entry.id   AF-A0AAF1BMP8-F1
#
_cell.length_a   1.000
_cell.length_b   1.000
_cell.length_c   1.000
_cell.angle_alpha   90.00
_cell.angle_beta   90.00
_cell.angle_gamma   90.00
#
_symmetry.space_group_name_H-M   'P 1'
#
loop_
_entity.id
_entity.type
_entity.pdbx_description
1 polymer ?
#
loop_
_entity_poly.entity_id
_entity_poly.type
_entity_poly.pdbx_seq_one_letter_code
_entity_poly.pdbx_strand_id
1 'polypeptide(L)'
;MLSNLAIAGKRVPRVAIAVALLLFCIIALAHNGKKRVATWASILLPSGPDADYTHGCVDTAGRRTRVLGGTPGFYYFENVWYREKVFYMFGDDLPAQDAIMSGHTTLKVEKEAPKHLIPDVCLRKSTLWLNEGASDGWNGLWHYYHFAAENILAGFASLATTHWDTPVMPKQLVIPFYGDRGSWHDKWGMNEMVVDAVFREDVIEPPQWERLEKKGDGWVYFDRIAIIDRWAAHRKTPAADQWNKMAIGILGEKLQPHWFTAARNRLLDYFHIPPADKKRHRLAYINRQGTDRKLPDETHAELLKSVHALSEKYNVEIADLVLEDMTKEEQIKAIANSTILLGIHGNGLTHEMWLRETATVIELFPPDTFLRDYETIATALGHRYIAVRNDTVITPEQWNAHPGEQHPEHTHDGMKVELSVPFLTGIIRGIVA
;
A
#
# COMPACT_ATOMS: atom_id res chain seq x y z
N MET A 1 -33.69 -8.20 -36.63
CA MET A 1 -34.89 -7.38 -36.95
C MET A 1 -34.57 -5.97 -36.50
N LEU A 2 -34.33 -4.95 -37.32
CA LEU A 2 -34.92 -4.58 -38.60
C LEU A 2 -33.86 -3.97 -39.54
N SER A 3 -33.97 -4.35 -40.81
CA SER A 3 -33.29 -3.79 -41.97
C SER A 3 -34.07 -2.62 -42.56
N ASN A 4 -33.34 -1.71 -43.23
CA ASN A 4 -33.74 -0.86 -44.36
C ASN A 4 -34.94 0.11 -44.19
N LEU A 5 -34.62 1.40 -44.20
CA LEU A 5 -35.45 2.44 -44.81
C LEU A 5 -34.55 3.56 -45.32
N ALA A 6 -34.44 3.66 -46.65
CA ALA A 6 -33.88 4.81 -47.35
C ALA A 6 -34.98 5.39 -48.23
N ILE A 7 -35.53 6.56 -47.89
CA ILE A 7 -36.25 7.43 -48.85
C ILE A 7 -35.99 8.92 -48.51
N ALA A 8 -35.55 9.64 -49.54
CA ALA A 8 -35.70 11.07 -49.88
C ALA A 8 -35.16 12.18 -48.94
N GLY A 9 -34.00 12.71 -49.32
CA GLY A 9 -33.94 14.07 -49.87
C GLY A 9 -34.38 15.24 -49.00
N LYS A 10 -33.52 15.66 -48.07
CA LYS A 10 -33.20 17.06 -47.71
C LYS A 10 -31.97 17.05 -46.80
N ARG A 11 -30.91 17.78 -47.17
CA ARG A 11 -29.72 17.93 -46.32
C ARG A 11 -30.11 18.71 -45.06
N VAL A 12 -30.23 18.02 -43.94
CA VAL A 12 -30.33 18.65 -42.62
C VAL A 12 -28.95 19.21 -42.28
N PRO A 13 -28.79 20.52 -41.98
CA PRO A 13 -27.49 21.07 -41.62
C PRO A 13 -26.97 20.36 -40.37
N ARG A 14 -25.68 19.99 -40.34
CA ARG A 14 -25.03 19.24 -39.25
C ARG A 14 -25.26 19.86 -37.85
N VAL A 15 -25.57 21.15 -37.79
CA VAL A 15 -25.93 21.88 -36.57
C VAL A 15 -27.29 21.45 -35.99
N ALA A 16 -28.29 21.13 -36.82
CA ALA A 16 -29.62 20.74 -36.35
C ALA A 16 -29.67 19.32 -35.78
N ILE A 17 -28.82 18.40 -36.26
CA ILE A 17 -28.66 17.05 -35.68
C ILE A 17 -27.92 17.12 -34.34
N ALA A 18 -26.92 18.00 -34.21
CA ALA A 18 -26.19 18.21 -32.97
C ALA A 18 -27.08 18.83 -31.86
N VAL A 19 -27.94 19.78 -32.22
CA VAL A 19 -28.90 20.40 -31.28
C VAL A 19 -29.99 19.43 -30.85
N ALA A 20 -30.47 18.56 -31.75
CA ALA A 20 -31.45 17.52 -31.41
C ALA A 20 -30.85 16.44 -30.48
N LEU A 21 -29.59 16.04 -30.69
CA LEU A 21 -28.88 15.09 -29.81
C LEU A 21 -28.59 15.69 -28.43
N LEU A 22 -28.25 16.99 -28.35
CA LEU A 22 -28.08 17.70 -27.08
C LEU A 22 -29.39 17.82 -26.30
N LEU A 23 -30.51 18.15 -26.97
CA LEU A 23 -31.83 18.22 -26.35
C LEU A 23 -32.32 16.83 -25.88
N PHE A 24 -32.03 15.77 -26.63
CA PHE A 24 -32.34 14.40 -26.18
C PHE A 24 -31.51 13.97 -24.96
N CYS A 25 -30.23 14.38 -24.89
CA CYS A 25 -29.38 14.13 -23.71
C CYS A 25 -29.86 14.90 -22.47
N ILE A 26 -30.29 16.16 -22.64
CA ILE A 26 -30.79 16.99 -21.52
C ILE A 26 -32.13 16.45 -21.00
N ILE A 27 -33.01 15.98 -21.88
CA ILE A 27 -34.29 15.38 -21.48
C ILE A 27 -34.10 13.98 -20.85
N ALA A 28 -33.13 13.18 -21.33
CA ALA A 28 -32.78 11.91 -20.71
C ALA A 28 -32.14 12.07 -19.33
N LEU A 29 -31.38 13.16 -19.10
CA LEU A 29 -30.85 13.53 -17.78
C LEU A 29 -31.92 14.06 -16.82
N ALA A 30 -32.97 14.72 -17.35
CA ALA A 30 -34.06 15.26 -16.54
C ALA A 30 -35.12 14.21 -16.14
N HIS A 31 -35.26 13.11 -16.89
CA HIS A 31 -36.30 12.09 -16.63
C HIS A 31 -35.84 10.91 -15.76
N ASN A 32 -34.52 10.74 -15.54
CA ASN A 32 -33.96 9.73 -14.64
C ASN A 32 -33.63 10.29 -13.24
N GLY A 33 -34.56 11.08 -12.70
CA GLY A 33 -34.53 11.51 -11.32
C GLY A 33 -34.43 10.31 -10.37
N LYS A 34 -33.38 10.33 -9.53
CA LYS A 34 -33.00 9.38 -8.46
C LYS A 34 -31.96 8.31 -8.81
N LYS A 35 -30.82 8.68 -9.41
CA LYS A 35 -29.52 8.10 -9.04
C LYS A 35 -28.46 9.19 -9.04
N ARG A 36 -27.68 9.24 -7.96
CA ARG A 36 -26.67 10.27 -7.63
C ARG A 36 -25.75 10.55 -8.82
N VAL A 37 -25.93 11.69 -9.46
CA VAL A 37 -24.89 12.32 -10.28
C VAL A 37 -23.93 12.94 -9.27
N ALA A 38 -22.84 12.23 -8.97
CA ALA A 38 -21.66 12.83 -8.39
C ALA A 38 -21.16 13.87 -9.39
N THR A 39 -21.47 15.13 -9.11
CA THR A 39 -20.99 16.28 -9.85
C THR A 39 -19.47 16.25 -9.90
N TRP A 40 -18.94 16.40 -11.11
CA TRP A 40 -17.54 16.66 -11.46
C TRP A 40 -17.06 18.05 -10.96
N ALA A 41 -17.40 18.39 -9.72
CA ALA A 41 -17.09 19.66 -9.06
C ALA A 41 -16.01 19.48 -7.97
N SER A 42 -15.14 18.48 -8.11
CA SER A 42 -14.02 18.23 -7.19
C SER A 42 -12.71 18.91 -7.62
N ILE A 43 -12.73 19.82 -8.60
CA ILE A 43 -11.54 20.63 -9.01
C ILE A 43 -11.30 21.82 -8.05
N LEU A 44 -11.74 21.70 -6.80
CA LEU A 44 -11.31 22.55 -5.71
C LEU A 44 -10.99 21.64 -4.54
N LEU A 45 -9.81 21.01 -4.60
CA LEU A 45 -9.19 20.45 -3.41
C LEU A 45 -9.07 21.56 -2.36
N PRO A 46 -9.36 21.28 -1.08
CA PRO A 46 -9.23 22.26 -0.03
C PRO A 46 -7.78 22.73 0.00
N SER A 47 -7.61 24.04 0.13
CA SER A 47 -6.37 24.67 0.59
C SER A 47 -6.03 24.12 1.98
N GLY A 48 -5.42 22.93 2.03
CA GLY A 48 -4.64 22.44 3.16
C GLY A 48 -3.43 23.34 3.38
N PRO A 49 -2.92 23.41 4.62
CA PRO A 49 -2.27 24.59 5.14
C PRO A 49 -1.09 25.01 4.26
N ASP A 50 -1.04 26.30 3.94
CA ASP A 50 0.21 27.05 3.82
C ASP A 50 0.93 26.96 5.17
N ALA A 51 1.32 25.74 5.57
CA ALA A 51 2.18 25.52 6.71
C ALA A 51 3.46 26.28 6.35
N ASP A 52 3.83 27.21 7.23
CA ASP A 52 4.93 28.12 6.98
C ASP A 52 6.26 27.34 7.03
N TYR A 53 6.56 26.63 5.95
CA TYR A 53 7.80 25.88 5.76
C TYR A 53 9.02 26.82 5.64
N THR A 54 8.85 28.13 5.82
CA THR A 54 9.94 29.12 5.72
C THR A 54 10.52 29.51 7.07
N HIS A 55 9.81 29.26 8.17
CA HIS A 55 10.26 29.67 9.50
C HIS A 55 11.01 28.54 10.23
N GLY A 56 12.29 28.77 10.54
CA GLY A 56 13.01 28.01 11.57
C GLY A 56 14.20 27.16 11.12
N CYS A 57 14.78 27.35 9.93
CA CYS A 57 15.92 26.57 9.45
C CYS A 57 17.20 27.36 9.23
N VAL A 58 17.37 28.43 10.01
CA VAL A 58 18.53 29.34 9.96
C VAL A 58 19.83 28.67 10.44
N ASP A 59 19.74 27.52 11.12
CA ASP A 59 20.86 26.75 11.70
C ASP A 59 21.11 25.39 11.00
N THR A 60 20.68 25.22 9.74
CA THR A 60 20.93 23.96 9.01
C THR A 60 22.25 23.93 8.24
N ALA A 61 22.88 25.10 8.04
CA ALA A 61 24.13 25.22 7.32
C ALA A 61 25.26 24.47 8.03
N GLY A 62 26.08 23.74 7.26
CA GLY A 62 27.21 22.97 7.77
C GLY A 62 26.87 21.66 8.47
N ARG A 63 25.58 21.29 8.61
CA ARG A 63 25.18 19.97 9.14
C ARG A 63 25.56 18.88 8.15
N ARG A 64 26.16 17.80 8.67
CA ARG A 64 26.51 16.61 7.89
C ARG A 64 25.34 15.64 7.82
N THR A 65 25.15 15.00 6.68
CA THR A 65 24.17 13.94 6.50
C THR A 65 24.57 12.72 7.31
N ARG A 66 23.60 12.11 8.00
CA ARG A 66 23.80 10.86 8.73
C ARG A 66 22.85 9.79 8.23
N VAL A 67 23.35 8.57 8.07
CA VAL A 67 22.51 7.38 7.91
C VAL A 67 22.01 6.98 9.29
N LEU A 68 20.69 6.93 9.45
CA LEU A 68 20.05 6.54 10.71
C LEU A 68 19.68 5.05 10.71
N GLY A 69 19.36 4.50 9.55
CA GLY A 69 18.98 3.10 9.37
C GLY A 69 18.53 2.81 7.94
N GLY A 70 17.97 1.62 7.74
CA GLY A 70 17.44 1.15 6.48
C GLY A 70 18.37 0.24 5.69
N THR A 71 17.87 -0.21 4.55
CA THR A 71 18.54 -1.10 3.60
C THR A 71 18.47 -0.50 2.20
N PRO A 72 19.12 -1.07 1.18
CA PRO A 72 19.00 -0.55 -0.17
C PRO A 72 17.54 -0.36 -0.63
N GLY A 73 17.26 0.82 -1.19
CA GLY A 73 15.93 1.30 -1.58
C GLY A 73 15.03 1.80 -0.43
N PHE A 74 15.47 1.72 0.82
CA PHE A 74 14.71 2.10 2.01
C PHE A 74 15.61 2.76 3.06
N TYR A 75 16.44 3.72 2.68
CA TYR A 75 17.35 4.35 3.62
C TYR A 75 16.70 5.51 4.38
N TYR A 76 16.97 5.59 5.68
CA TYR A 76 16.55 6.66 6.56
C TYR A 76 17.75 7.56 6.93
N PHE A 77 17.63 8.85 6.66
CA PHE A 77 18.69 9.84 6.80
C PHE A 77 18.29 11.01 7.70
N GLU A 78 19.31 11.72 8.16
CA GLU A 78 19.20 13.04 8.79
C GLU A 78 20.00 14.07 7.97
N ASN A 79 19.51 15.32 7.91
CA ASN A 79 20.15 16.45 7.22
C ASN A 79 20.36 16.19 5.72
N VAL A 80 19.27 16.15 4.94
CA VAL A 80 19.31 15.93 3.49
C VAL A 80 18.77 17.15 2.77
N TRP A 81 19.46 17.57 1.72
CA TRP A 81 19.06 18.70 0.90
C TRP A 81 18.56 18.21 -0.45
N TYR A 82 17.69 19.00 -1.07
CA TYR A 82 17.11 18.69 -2.35
C TYR A 82 16.92 19.95 -3.19
N ARG A 83 17.22 19.85 -4.49
CA ARG A 83 16.90 20.87 -5.49
C ARG A 83 16.89 20.23 -6.88
N GLU A 84 15.87 20.56 -7.68
CA GLU A 84 15.80 20.18 -9.11
C GLU A 84 16.02 18.68 -9.37
N LYS A 85 15.32 17.80 -8.63
CA LYS A 85 15.48 16.34 -8.73
C LYS A 85 16.85 15.81 -8.29
N VAL A 86 17.68 16.64 -7.68
CA VAL A 86 18.97 16.25 -7.13
C VAL A 86 18.93 16.33 -5.62
N PHE A 87 19.21 15.21 -4.97
CA PHE A 87 19.52 15.15 -3.55
C PHE A 87 20.98 15.55 -3.33
N TYR A 88 21.23 16.33 -2.30
CA TYR A 88 22.55 16.71 -1.85
C TYR A 88 22.75 16.18 -0.44
N MET A 89 23.76 15.34 -0.28
CA MET A 89 24.16 14.77 1.00
C MET A 89 25.61 15.12 1.29
N PHE A 90 25.91 15.41 2.56
CA PHE A 90 27.19 15.95 2.98
C PHE A 90 27.86 15.04 4.01
N GLY A 91 28.87 14.27 3.62
CA GLY A 91 29.57 13.35 4.51
C GLY A 91 30.43 12.31 3.77
N ASP A 92 31.18 11.53 4.54
CA ASP A 92 32.15 10.55 4.01
C ASP A 92 31.62 9.10 4.02
N ASP A 93 30.71 8.76 4.95
CA ASP A 93 30.20 7.39 5.17
C ASP A 93 28.74 7.24 4.71
N LEU A 94 28.49 7.44 3.41
CA LEU A 94 27.16 7.35 2.81
C LEU A 94 27.02 6.13 1.89
N PRO A 95 25.82 5.52 1.79
CA PRO A 95 25.60 4.42 0.86
C PRO A 95 25.81 4.86 -0.60
N ALA A 96 26.14 3.89 -1.46
CA ALA A 96 26.24 4.14 -2.89
C ALA A 96 24.91 4.67 -3.46
N GLN A 97 24.98 5.62 -4.40
CA GLN A 97 23.80 6.25 -5.00
C GLN A 97 22.78 5.22 -5.53
N ASP A 98 23.26 4.19 -6.21
CA ASP A 98 22.42 3.16 -6.82
C ASP A 98 21.78 2.20 -5.80
N ALA A 99 22.21 2.26 -4.54
CA ALA A 99 21.51 1.64 -3.41
C ALA A 99 20.47 2.56 -2.76
N ILE A 100 20.51 3.87 -3.01
CA ILE A 100 19.58 4.84 -2.40
C ILE A 100 18.41 5.12 -3.35
N MET A 101 18.69 5.42 -4.61
CA MET A 101 17.69 5.91 -5.55
C MET A 101 17.97 5.52 -7.00
N SER A 102 16.95 5.68 -7.84
CA SER A 102 16.92 5.34 -9.25
C SER A 102 16.13 6.37 -10.07
N GLY A 103 16.15 6.22 -11.39
CA GLY A 103 15.35 7.03 -12.31
C GLY A 103 15.91 8.44 -12.54
N HIS A 104 14.98 9.38 -12.70
CA HIS A 104 15.23 10.79 -13.00
C HIS A 104 15.63 11.61 -11.76
N THR A 105 15.59 11.02 -10.56
CA THR A 105 16.16 11.61 -9.34
C THR A 105 17.60 11.13 -9.15
N THR A 106 18.47 12.05 -8.75
CA THR A 106 19.92 11.79 -8.65
C THR A 106 20.47 12.22 -7.29
N LEU A 107 21.65 11.72 -6.95
CA LEU A 107 22.35 12.04 -5.70
C LEU A 107 23.69 12.70 -6.00
N LYS A 108 23.98 13.79 -5.31
CA LYS A 108 25.32 14.36 -5.19
C LYS A 108 25.79 14.24 -3.75
N VAL A 109 26.97 13.65 -3.59
CA VAL A 109 27.64 13.53 -2.30
C VAL A 109 28.83 14.46 -2.28
N GLU A 110 28.86 15.36 -1.31
CA GLU A 110 29.98 16.28 -1.06
C GLU A 110 30.47 16.11 0.38
N LYS A 111 31.65 16.63 0.70
CA LYS A 111 32.21 16.49 2.07
C LYS A 111 31.54 17.39 3.09
N GLU A 112 31.19 18.62 2.68
CA GLU A 112 30.68 19.66 3.56
C GLU A 112 29.59 20.47 2.87
N ALA A 113 28.54 20.81 3.62
CA ALA A 113 27.50 21.70 3.13
C ALA A 113 28.03 23.14 3.00
N PRO A 114 27.65 23.90 1.95
CA PRO A 114 28.01 25.31 1.87
C PRO A 114 27.50 26.08 3.09
N LYS A 115 28.37 26.87 3.72
CA LYS A 115 28.06 27.61 4.97
C LYS A 115 26.95 28.65 4.85
N HIS A 116 26.60 29.04 3.64
CA HIS A 116 25.57 30.04 3.34
C HIS A 116 24.34 29.41 2.66
N LEU A 117 24.27 28.08 2.58
CA LEU A 117 23.11 27.40 2.03
C LEU A 117 21.94 27.54 3.00
N ILE A 118 20.88 28.21 2.54
CA ILE A 118 19.65 28.45 3.30
C ILE A 118 18.50 27.82 2.49
N PRO A 119 17.62 27.01 3.10
CA PRO A 119 16.53 26.40 2.36
C PRO A 119 15.36 27.38 2.17
N ASP A 120 14.71 27.31 1.02
CA ASP A 120 13.44 27.99 0.74
C ASP A 120 12.25 27.29 1.40
N VAL A 121 12.36 25.96 1.52
CA VAL A 121 11.38 25.07 2.15
C VAL A 121 12.08 24.18 3.16
N CYS A 122 11.55 24.13 4.38
CA CYS A 122 12.11 23.30 5.44
C CYS A 122 11.10 22.29 5.98
N LEU A 123 11.42 21.01 5.80
CA LEU A 123 10.64 19.87 6.26
C LEU A 123 11.29 19.29 7.51
N ARG A 124 10.81 19.75 8.68
CA ARG A 124 11.31 19.36 10.01
C ARG A 124 10.72 18.04 10.54
N LYS A 125 9.63 17.58 9.95
CA LYS A 125 8.96 16.33 10.33
C LYS A 125 9.80 15.15 9.83
N SER A 126 9.68 13.99 10.48
CA SER A 126 10.17 12.74 9.90
C SER A 126 9.31 12.40 8.69
N THR A 127 9.92 12.42 7.51
CA THR A 127 9.22 12.32 6.24
C THR A 127 9.46 10.97 5.58
N LEU A 128 8.40 10.29 5.15
CA LEU A 128 8.52 9.26 4.12
C LEU A 128 8.44 9.93 2.76
N TRP A 129 9.43 9.67 1.91
CA TRP A 129 9.45 10.20 0.55
C TRP A 129 9.45 9.07 -0.48
N LEU A 130 8.38 8.99 -1.26
CA LEU A 130 8.20 7.95 -2.26
C LEU A 130 8.90 8.37 -3.56
N ASN A 131 10.05 7.80 -3.86
CA ASN A 131 10.72 7.95 -5.15
C ASN A 131 10.12 7.02 -6.23
N GLU A 132 9.03 6.33 -5.90
CA GLU A 132 8.24 5.57 -6.87
C GLU A 132 7.67 6.48 -7.96
N GLY A 133 7.77 6.04 -9.23
CA GLY A 133 7.41 6.86 -10.39
C GLY A 133 8.45 7.90 -10.79
N ALA A 134 9.63 7.93 -10.15
CA ALA A 134 10.76 8.77 -10.59
C ALA A 134 11.41 8.29 -11.89
N SER A 135 11.10 7.09 -12.36
CA SER A 135 11.69 6.48 -13.57
C SER A 135 10.60 6.14 -14.59
N ASP A 136 11.01 5.85 -15.82
CA ASP A 136 10.11 5.32 -16.85
C ASP A 136 9.76 3.83 -16.63
N GLY A 137 10.32 3.21 -15.58
CA GLY A 137 10.02 1.84 -15.18
C GLY A 137 8.65 1.70 -14.53
N TRP A 138 8.18 0.45 -14.46
CA TRP A 138 6.93 0.11 -13.79
C TRP A 138 6.93 0.57 -12.32
N ASN A 139 5.80 1.06 -11.83
CA ASN A 139 5.55 1.35 -10.42
C ASN A 139 4.14 0.95 -10.02
N GLY A 140 3.98 0.68 -8.72
CA GLY A 140 2.73 0.17 -8.16
C GLY A 140 1.89 1.20 -7.40
N LEU A 141 2.13 2.51 -7.56
CA LEU A 141 1.51 3.53 -6.71
C LEU A 141 -0.03 3.49 -6.72
N TRP A 142 -0.65 3.12 -7.84
CA TRP A 142 -2.10 3.00 -8.02
C TRP A 142 -2.71 1.70 -7.47
N HIS A 143 -1.92 0.86 -6.79
CA HIS A 143 -2.32 -0.47 -6.37
C HIS A 143 -2.16 -0.67 -4.86
N TYR A 144 -3.24 -1.09 -4.18
CA TYR A 144 -3.30 -1.12 -2.72
C TYR A 144 -2.14 -1.87 -2.05
N TYR A 145 -1.81 -3.07 -2.51
CA TYR A 145 -0.70 -3.84 -1.96
C TYR A 145 0.65 -3.10 -2.13
N HIS A 146 0.95 -2.62 -3.33
CA HIS A 146 2.24 -1.99 -3.63
C HIS A 146 2.38 -0.63 -2.92
N PHE A 147 1.29 0.11 -2.79
CA PHE A 147 1.28 1.36 -2.06
C PHE A 147 1.34 1.14 -0.54
N ALA A 148 0.39 0.40 0.04
CA ALA A 148 0.29 0.26 1.48
C ALA A 148 1.39 -0.63 2.07
N ALA A 149 1.67 -1.79 1.48
CA ALA A 149 2.66 -2.71 2.03
C ALA A 149 4.08 -2.40 1.54
N GLU A 150 4.29 -2.29 0.23
CA GLU A 150 5.65 -2.15 -0.28
C GLU A 150 6.23 -0.73 -0.15
N ASN A 151 5.38 0.30 -0.06
CA ASN A 151 5.85 1.67 0.14
C ASN A 151 5.64 2.14 1.58
N ILE A 152 4.41 2.16 2.08
CA ILE A 152 4.12 2.72 3.41
C ILE A 152 4.68 1.83 4.52
N LEU A 153 4.25 0.57 4.64
CA LEU A 153 4.72 -0.35 5.69
C LEU A 153 6.25 -0.51 5.66
N ALA A 154 6.83 -0.77 4.49
CA ALA A 154 8.27 -0.90 4.31
C ALA A 154 9.04 0.41 4.60
N GLY A 155 8.46 1.57 4.27
CA GLY A 155 8.98 2.87 4.67
C GLY A 155 8.99 3.05 6.18
N PHE A 156 7.94 2.63 6.90
CA PHE A 156 7.95 2.61 8.37
C PHE A 156 9.01 1.65 8.92
N ALA A 157 9.22 0.50 8.29
CA ALA A 157 10.25 -0.45 8.68
C ALA A 157 11.65 0.17 8.62
N SER A 158 11.94 1.04 7.63
CA SER A 158 13.23 1.77 7.58
C SER A 158 13.51 2.58 8.84
N LEU A 159 12.51 3.25 9.41
CA LEU A 159 12.63 3.99 10.66
C LEU A 159 12.77 3.05 11.87
N ALA A 160 12.15 1.87 11.80
CA ALA A 160 12.18 0.86 12.85
C ALA A 160 13.50 0.07 12.93
N THR A 161 14.40 0.21 11.96
CA THR A 161 15.77 -0.34 12.03
C THR A 161 16.71 0.49 12.90
N THR A 162 16.30 1.69 13.33
CA THR A 162 17.14 2.58 14.15
C THR A 162 17.37 2.01 15.56
N HIS A 163 18.45 2.41 16.21
CA HIS A 163 18.78 1.96 17.59
C HIS A 163 18.12 2.81 18.69
N TRP A 164 16.97 3.42 18.43
CA TRP A 164 16.32 4.29 19.41
C TRP A 164 15.47 3.50 20.39
N ASP A 165 15.30 4.01 21.61
CA ASP A 165 14.54 3.34 22.66
C ASP A 165 13.02 3.32 22.40
N THR A 166 12.53 4.19 21.51
CA THR A 166 11.11 4.27 21.15
C THR A 166 10.88 4.19 19.64
N PRO A 167 9.87 3.40 19.19
CA PRO A 167 9.49 3.35 17.79
C PRO A 167 9.18 4.70 17.17
N VAL A 168 9.83 4.95 16.04
CA VAL A 168 9.73 6.21 15.32
C VAL A 168 8.66 6.10 14.27
N MET A 169 7.57 6.83 14.47
CA MET A 169 6.51 6.94 13.49
C MET A 169 6.81 8.13 12.57
N PRO A 170 6.80 7.97 11.23
CA PRO A 170 6.91 9.09 10.31
C PRO A 170 5.70 10.01 10.48
N LYS A 171 5.97 11.31 10.51
CA LYS A 171 4.94 12.32 10.75
C LYS A 171 4.42 12.94 9.46
N GLN A 172 5.08 12.72 8.33
CA GLN A 172 4.70 13.28 7.05
C GLN A 172 4.94 12.29 5.91
N LEU A 173 4.08 12.33 4.89
CA LEU A 173 4.25 11.62 3.64
C LEU A 173 4.45 12.63 2.50
N VAL A 174 5.43 12.38 1.62
CA VAL A 174 5.62 13.10 0.37
C VAL A 174 5.48 12.13 -0.78
N ILE A 175 4.53 12.42 -1.67
CA ILE A 175 4.29 11.73 -2.93
C ILE A 175 4.62 12.73 -4.05
N PRO A 176 5.86 12.76 -4.55
CA PRO A 176 6.32 13.78 -5.49
C PRO A 176 5.85 13.52 -6.93
N PHE A 177 5.53 12.28 -7.29
CA PHE A 177 5.27 11.85 -8.65
C PHE A 177 3.86 11.26 -8.78
N TYR A 178 3.27 11.44 -9.95
CA TYR A 178 1.94 10.88 -10.26
C TYR A 178 1.97 9.36 -10.48
N GLY A 179 3.14 8.74 -10.70
CA GLY A 179 3.24 7.33 -11.06
C GLY A 179 2.88 7.04 -12.52
N ASP A 180 2.97 5.78 -12.93
CA ASP A 180 2.82 5.34 -14.34
C ASP A 180 1.38 5.45 -14.88
N ARG A 181 0.38 5.39 -13.99
CA ARG A 181 -1.04 5.61 -14.32
C ARG A 181 -1.53 7.03 -14.07
N GLY A 182 -0.61 7.96 -13.79
CA GLY A 182 -0.93 9.37 -13.55
C GLY A 182 -1.64 9.65 -12.22
N SER A 183 -1.70 8.66 -11.33
CA SER A 183 -2.28 8.80 -10.00
C SER A 183 -1.75 7.73 -9.03
N TRP A 184 -1.55 8.09 -7.76
CA TRP A 184 -1.35 7.15 -6.66
C TRP A 184 -2.68 6.64 -6.07
N HIS A 185 -3.81 7.20 -6.48
CA HIS A 185 -5.12 6.77 -6.04
C HIS A 185 -5.47 5.42 -6.67
N ASP A 186 -5.85 4.43 -5.87
CA ASP A 186 -6.31 3.15 -6.39
C ASP A 186 -7.81 3.20 -6.71
N LYS A 187 -8.28 2.19 -7.46
CA LYS A 187 -9.67 2.09 -7.92
C LYS A 187 -10.71 2.13 -6.79
N TRP A 188 -10.37 1.62 -5.60
CA TRP A 188 -11.29 1.42 -4.48
C TRP A 188 -11.10 2.46 -3.37
N GLY A 189 -10.13 3.36 -3.53
CA GLY A 189 -9.82 4.41 -2.58
C GLY A 189 -9.23 3.87 -1.26
N MET A 190 -8.51 2.75 -1.32
CA MET A 190 -7.81 2.11 -0.20
C MET A 190 -6.50 2.82 0.14
N ASN A 191 -5.79 3.33 -0.87
CA ASN A 191 -4.58 4.12 -0.67
C ASN A 191 -4.91 5.40 0.10
N GLU A 192 -5.97 6.09 -0.31
CA GLU A 192 -6.49 7.29 0.35
C GLU A 192 -6.90 7.01 1.78
N MET A 193 -7.56 5.86 2.05
CA MET A 193 -7.86 5.44 3.42
C MET A 193 -6.60 5.36 4.29
N VAL A 194 -5.54 4.73 3.77
CA VAL A 194 -4.27 4.62 4.51
C VAL A 194 -3.68 6.01 4.75
N VAL A 195 -3.69 6.87 3.73
CA VAL A 195 -3.15 8.22 3.82
C VAL A 195 -3.92 9.08 4.83
N ASP A 196 -5.24 9.18 4.67
CA ASP A 196 -6.14 9.96 5.52
C ASP A 196 -6.07 9.52 6.98
N ALA A 197 -6.02 8.20 7.22
CA ALA A 197 -6.05 7.69 8.58
C ALA A 197 -4.68 7.77 9.27
N VAL A 198 -3.59 7.43 8.56
CA VAL A 198 -2.25 7.34 9.15
C VAL A 198 -1.56 8.69 9.19
N PHE A 199 -1.65 9.48 8.11
CA PHE A 199 -0.94 10.76 7.97
C PHE A 199 -1.86 11.98 8.14
N ARG A 200 -3.18 11.83 7.98
CA ARG A 200 -4.15 12.93 8.09
C ARG A 200 -3.78 14.06 7.12
N GLU A 201 -3.67 15.29 7.61
CA GLU A 201 -3.32 16.47 6.81
C GLU A 201 -1.81 16.58 6.51
N ASP A 202 -0.96 15.70 7.06
CA ASP A 202 0.49 15.76 6.89
C ASP A 202 0.98 15.03 5.64
N VAL A 203 0.41 15.40 4.49
CA VAL A 203 0.69 14.79 3.19
C VAL A 203 0.99 15.89 2.18
N ILE A 204 2.04 15.67 1.38
CA ILE A 204 2.42 16.54 0.26
C ILE A 204 2.29 15.71 -1.02
N GLU A 205 1.26 16.02 -1.79
CA GLU A 205 0.93 15.38 -3.08
C GLU A 205 1.69 16.02 -4.26
N PRO A 206 1.71 15.38 -5.45
CA PRO A 206 2.50 15.85 -6.58
C PRO A 206 2.33 17.34 -6.93
N PRO A 207 1.10 17.90 -7.06
CA PRO A 207 0.95 19.33 -7.37
C PRO A 207 1.40 20.25 -6.23
N GLN A 208 1.37 19.79 -4.97
CA GLN A 208 1.91 20.54 -3.82
C GLN A 208 3.45 20.49 -3.84
N TRP A 209 4.03 19.32 -4.10
CA TRP A 209 5.47 19.14 -4.26
C TRP A 209 6.03 20.04 -5.36
N GLU A 210 5.42 20.04 -6.55
CA GLU A 210 5.82 20.91 -7.67
C GLU A 210 5.83 22.40 -7.31
N ARG A 211 4.94 22.85 -6.41
CA ARG A 211 4.93 24.25 -5.93
C ARG A 211 6.06 24.52 -4.94
N LEU A 212 6.35 23.57 -4.05
CA LEU A 212 7.45 23.69 -3.09
C LEU A 212 8.80 23.73 -3.80
N GLU A 213 8.99 22.92 -4.84
CA GLU A 213 10.22 22.91 -5.65
C GLU A 213 10.46 24.22 -6.41
N LYS A 214 9.40 24.98 -6.70
CA LYS A 214 9.48 26.26 -7.42
C LYS A 214 9.52 27.47 -6.49
N LYS A 215 9.54 27.26 -5.17
CA LYS A 215 9.56 28.34 -4.19
C LYS A 215 10.97 28.91 -4.06
N GLY A 216 11.11 30.23 -4.22
CA GLY A 216 12.40 30.91 -4.12
C GLY A 216 13.41 30.32 -5.11
N ASP A 217 14.57 29.89 -4.62
CA ASP A 217 15.60 29.22 -5.42
C ASP A 217 15.40 27.70 -5.54
N GLY A 218 14.33 27.15 -4.95
CA GLY A 218 13.92 25.75 -5.03
C GLY A 218 14.67 24.81 -4.09
N TRP A 219 15.38 25.34 -3.08
CA TRP A 219 16.07 24.52 -2.10
C TRP A 219 15.11 24.01 -1.02
N VAL A 220 15.02 22.69 -0.94
CA VAL A 220 14.26 21.98 0.11
C VAL A 220 15.25 21.30 1.06
N TYR A 221 15.06 21.50 2.36
CA TYR A 221 15.80 20.81 3.40
C TYR A 221 14.90 19.83 4.15
N PHE A 222 15.38 18.62 4.34
CA PHE A 222 14.77 17.60 5.18
C PHE A 222 15.61 17.39 6.44
N ASP A 223 14.97 17.57 7.59
CA ASP A 223 15.62 17.25 8.87
C ASP A 223 15.80 15.75 9.01
N ARG A 224 14.75 14.97 8.70
CA ARG A 224 14.78 13.51 8.67
C ARG A 224 13.92 12.96 7.54
N ILE A 225 14.48 12.02 6.79
CA ILE A 225 13.82 11.50 5.59
C ILE A 225 14.13 10.04 5.35
N ALA A 226 13.09 9.24 5.12
CA ALA A 226 13.22 7.93 4.51
C ALA A 226 12.95 8.04 3.02
N ILE A 227 13.89 7.57 2.20
CA ILE A 227 13.76 7.53 0.75
C ILE A 227 13.36 6.11 0.36
N ILE A 228 12.20 5.97 -0.29
CA ILE A 228 11.63 4.70 -0.70
C ILE A 228 11.74 4.59 -2.22
N ASP A 229 12.51 3.61 -2.70
CA ASP A 229 12.81 3.42 -4.11
C ASP A 229 12.83 1.94 -4.49
N ARG A 230 11.87 1.56 -5.33
CA ARG A 230 11.70 0.19 -5.85
C ARG A 230 12.95 -0.32 -6.55
N TRP A 231 13.43 0.42 -7.55
CA TRP A 231 14.46 -0.09 -8.45
C TRP A 231 15.85 -0.06 -7.81
N ALA A 232 16.10 0.81 -6.83
CA ALA A 232 17.27 0.72 -5.96
C ALA A 232 17.20 -0.55 -5.08
N ALA A 233 16.04 -0.89 -4.52
CA ALA A 233 15.86 -2.12 -3.76
C ALA A 233 16.11 -3.36 -4.62
N HIS A 234 15.45 -3.49 -5.78
CA HIS A 234 15.66 -4.64 -6.69
C HIS A 234 17.13 -4.78 -7.14
N ARG A 235 17.80 -3.67 -7.47
CA ARG A 235 19.19 -3.71 -7.95
C ARG A 235 20.19 -4.17 -6.89
N LYS A 236 19.93 -3.91 -5.61
CA LYS A 236 20.92 -4.09 -4.53
C LYS A 236 20.54 -5.13 -3.49
N THR A 237 19.32 -5.63 -3.53
CA THR A 237 18.83 -6.68 -2.64
C THR A 237 18.50 -7.92 -3.50
N PRO A 238 19.37 -8.94 -3.53
CA PRO A 238 19.15 -10.13 -4.38
C PRO A 238 17.79 -10.80 -4.16
N ALA A 239 17.31 -10.85 -2.92
CA ALA A 239 15.99 -11.38 -2.61
C ALA A 239 14.85 -10.56 -3.23
N ALA A 240 15.00 -9.23 -3.33
CA ALA A 240 13.98 -8.37 -3.93
C ALA A 240 13.83 -8.64 -5.43
N ASP A 241 14.96 -8.85 -6.13
CA ASP A 241 14.98 -9.27 -7.53
C ASP A 241 14.38 -10.67 -7.72
N GLN A 242 14.88 -11.66 -6.98
CA GLN A 242 14.45 -13.06 -7.09
C GLN A 242 12.95 -13.24 -6.82
N TRP A 243 12.44 -12.63 -5.75
CA TRP A 243 11.04 -12.76 -5.35
C TRP A 243 10.15 -11.69 -5.99
N ASN A 244 10.70 -10.77 -6.76
CA ASN A 244 9.98 -9.62 -7.30
C ASN A 244 9.21 -8.83 -6.22
N LYS A 245 9.82 -8.61 -5.04
CA LYS A 245 9.26 -7.84 -3.91
C LYS A 245 10.24 -6.81 -3.42
N MET A 246 9.99 -5.52 -3.64
CA MET A 246 10.95 -4.48 -3.25
C MET A 246 11.16 -4.46 -1.73
N ALA A 247 10.11 -4.72 -0.97
CA ALA A 247 10.11 -4.59 0.48
C ALA A 247 10.75 -5.78 1.22
N ILE A 248 11.05 -6.90 0.56
CA ILE A 248 11.51 -8.13 1.22
C ILE A 248 12.80 -7.96 2.03
N GLY A 249 13.69 -7.08 1.57
CA GLY A 249 14.93 -6.77 2.28
C GLY A 249 14.64 -6.07 3.60
N ILE A 250 13.95 -4.92 3.54
CA ILE A 250 13.72 -4.10 4.74
C ILE A 250 12.75 -4.75 5.73
N LEU A 251 11.75 -5.49 5.24
CA LEU A 251 10.82 -6.23 6.09
C LEU A 251 11.46 -7.47 6.73
N GLY A 252 12.57 -7.96 6.19
CA GLY A 252 13.37 -9.05 6.75
C GLY A 252 14.39 -8.61 7.81
N GLU A 253 14.55 -7.31 8.05
CA GLU A 253 15.49 -6.78 9.05
C GLU A 253 15.02 -7.01 10.49
N LYS A 254 15.94 -6.83 11.43
CA LYS A 254 15.58 -6.78 12.86
C LYS A 254 14.90 -5.44 13.19
N LEU A 255 13.57 -5.44 13.14
CA LEU A 255 12.75 -4.27 13.48
C LEU A 255 12.51 -4.16 14.99
N GLN A 256 12.35 -2.93 15.48
CA GLN A 256 11.94 -2.67 16.86
C GLN A 256 10.61 -3.35 17.20
N PRO A 257 10.39 -3.84 18.44
CA PRO A 257 9.09 -4.38 18.84
C PRO A 257 7.96 -3.35 18.70
N HIS A 258 6.76 -3.80 18.32
CA HIS A 258 5.55 -2.97 18.21
C HIS A 258 5.71 -1.75 17.29
N TRP A 259 6.64 -1.82 16.32
CA TRP A 259 7.03 -0.69 15.48
C TRP A 259 5.88 -0.10 14.64
N PHE A 260 4.91 -0.93 14.25
CA PHE A 260 3.77 -0.51 13.44
C PHE A 260 2.50 -0.19 14.26
N THR A 261 2.51 -0.45 15.57
CA THR A 261 1.31 -0.36 16.43
C THR A 261 0.72 1.05 16.46
N ALA A 262 1.56 2.09 16.39
CA ALA A 262 1.09 3.47 16.32
C ALA A 262 0.31 3.76 15.02
N ALA A 263 0.77 3.25 13.87
CA ALA A 263 0.10 3.42 12.59
C ALA A 263 -1.26 2.71 12.58
N ARG A 264 -1.27 1.45 13.04
CA ARG A 264 -2.49 0.67 13.22
C ARG A 264 -3.50 1.39 14.12
N ASN A 265 -3.07 1.89 15.27
CA ASN A 265 -3.98 2.59 16.19
C ASN A 265 -4.56 3.85 15.57
N ARG A 266 -3.80 4.61 14.78
CA ARG A 266 -4.36 5.77 14.05
C ARG A 266 -5.47 5.35 13.08
N LEU A 267 -5.31 4.23 12.37
CA LEU A 267 -6.35 3.70 11.51
C LEU A 267 -7.61 3.30 12.28
N LEU A 268 -7.44 2.61 13.41
CA LEU A 268 -8.59 2.23 14.24
C LEU A 268 -9.31 3.43 14.83
N ASP A 269 -8.55 4.42 15.32
CA ASP A 269 -9.09 5.65 15.86
C ASP A 269 -9.86 6.45 14.79
N TYR A 270 -9.34 6.50 13.56
CA TYR A 270 -9.99 7.16 12.42
C TYR A 270 -11.40 6.61 12.16
N PHE A 271 -11.57 5.30 12.30
CA PHE A 271 -12.85 4.61 12.15
C PHE A 271 -13.60 4.40 13.48
N HIS A 272 -13.11 4.94 14.60
CA HIS A 272 -13.69 4.76 15.93
C HIS A 272 -13.86 3.27 16.32
N ILE A 273 -12.92 2.42 15.90
CA ILE A 273 -12.97 0.97 16.15
C ILE A 273 -12.33 0.68 17.52
N PRO A 274 -13.08 0.14 18.49
CA PRO A 274 -12.52 -0.18 19.80
C PRO A 274 -11.58 -1.39 19.74
N PRO A 275 -10.65 -1.51 20.72
CA PRO A 275 -9.82 -2.71 20.86
C PRO A 275 -10.68 -3.98 20.99
N ALA A 276 -10.22 -5.07 20.39
CA ALA A 276 -10.87 -6.38 20.47
C ALA A 276 -11.03 -6.87 21.92
N ASP A 277 -12.09 -7.64 22.17
CA ASP A 277 -12.09 -8.57 23.31
C ASP A 277 -11.01 -9.64 23.09
N LYS A 278 -10.07 -9.74 24.03
CA LYS A 278 -8.96 -10.69 23.95
C LYS A 278 -9.38 -12.15 24.19
N LYS A 279 -10.60 -12.40 24.68
CA LYS A 279 -11.06 -13.73 25.13
C LYS A 279 -11.70 -14.59 24.05
N ARG A 280 -11.99 -14.04 22.87
CA ARG A 280 -12.68 -14.75 21.80
C ARG A 280 -11.85 -14.80 20.53
N HIS A 281 -11.75 -15.99 19.92
CA HIS A 281 -11.20 -16.11 18.57
C HIS A 281 -12.16 -15.53 17.55
N ARG A 282 -11.61 -14.84 16.56
CA ARG A 282 -12.35 -14.33 15.42
C ARG A 282 -11.63 -14.68 14.13
N LEU A 283 -12.34 -15.36 13.24
CA LEU A 283 -11.87 -15.75 11.92
C LEU A 283 -12.53 -14.84 10.89
N ALA A 284 -11.73 -13.99 10.25
CA ALA A 284 -12.13 -13.25 9.07
C ALA A 284 -11.75 -14.08 7.84
N TYR A 285 -12.75 -14.51 7.08
CA TYR A 285 -12.58 -15.18 5.80
C TYR A 285 -12.85 -14.19 4.68
N ILE A 286 -11.83 -13.89 3.87
CA ILE A 286 -11.97 -13.08 2.65
C ILE A 286 -12.54 -13.98 1.55
N ASN A 287 -13.84 -13.83 1.34
CA ASN A 287 -14.60 -14.53 0.33
C ASN A 287 -14.40 -13.89 -1.04
N ARG A 288 -14.13 -14.74 -2.04
CA ARG A 288 -13.86 -14.32 -3.41
C ARG A 288 -14.79 -14.97 -4.43
N GLN A 289 -15.89 -15.58 -4.02
CA GLN A 289 -16.79 -16.30 -4.94
C GLN A 289 -17.41 -15.41 -6.04
N GLY A 290 -17.39 -14.08 -5.86
CA GLY A 290 -17.77 -13.09 -6.87
C GLY A 290 -16.71 -12.76 -7.93
N THR A 291 -15.53 -13.38 -7.86
CA THR A 291 -14.40 -13.14 -8.78
C THR A 291 -13.97 -14.42 -9.51
N ASP A 292 -13.15 -14.28 -10.56
CA ASP A 292 -12.64 -15.43 -11.32
C ASP A 292 -11.68 -16.31 -10.49
N ARG A 293 -10.89 -15.69 -9.61
CA ARG A 293 -10.00 -16.38 -8.68
C ARG A 293 -10.75 -16.73 -7.40
N LYS A 294 -11.31 -17.94 -7.37
CA LYS A 294 -12.18 -18.44 -6.31
C LYS A 294 -12.00 -19.94 -6.02
N LEU A 295 -12.60 -20.40 -4.92
CA LEU A 295 -12.74 -21.83 -4.65
C LEU A 295 -13.82 -22.43 -5.57
N PRO A 296 -13.75 -23.72 -5.93
CA PRO A 296 -14.89 -24.45 -6.47
C PRO A 296 -16.12 -24.28 -5.57
N ASP A 297 -17.29 -24.09 -6.17
CA ASP A 297 -18.51 -23.72 -5.42
C ASP A 297 -18.88 -24.77 -4.35
N GLU A 298 -18.68 -26.06 -4.65
CA GLU A 298 -18.90 -27.16 -3.69
C GLU A 298 -17.89 -27.11 -2.52
N THR A 299 -16.61 -26.89 -2.82
CA THR A 299 -15.54 -26.74 -1.83
C THR A 299 -15.79 -25.54 -0.92
N HIS A 300 -16.25 -24.42 -1.48
CA HIS A 300 -16.63 -23.24 -0.71
C HIS A 300 -17.80 -23.51 0.25
N ALA A 301 -18.85 -24.17 -0.23
CA ALA A 301 -20.00 -24.54 0.61
C ALA A 301 -19.59 -25.48 1.76
N GLU A 302 -18.72 -26.44 1.47
CA GLU A 302 -18.16 -27.36 2.48
C GLU A 302 -17.28 -26.61 3.50
N LEU A 303 -16.48 -25.63 3.06
CA LEU A 303 -15.67 -24.78 3.93
C LEU A 303 -16.55 -24.02 4.92
N LEU A 304 -17.56 -23.30 4.43
CA LEU A 304 -18.46 -22.53 5.31
C LEU A 304 -19.15 -23.44 6.33
N LYS A 305 -19.66 -24.60 5.90
CA LYS A 305 -20.25 -25.59 6.79
C LYS A 305 -19.27 -26.04 7.90
N SER A 306 -18.02 -26.31 7.53
CA SER A 306 -17.00 -26.81 8.46
C SER A 306 -16.54 -25.75 9.45
N VAL A 307 -16.35 -24.51 8.99
CA VAL A 307 -15.99 -23.39 9.87
C VAL A 307 -17.15 -23.07 10.81
N HIS A 308 -18.40 -23.05 10.36
CA HIS A 308 -19.57 -22.86 11.24
C HIS A 308 -19.65 -23.92 12.35
N ALA A 309 -19.37 -25.19 12.04
CA ALA A 309 -19.29 -26.24 13.05
C ALA A 309 -18.16 -26.00 14.09
N LEU A 310 -17.04 -25.41 13.68
CA LEU A 310 -15.98 -24.99 14.62
C LEU A 310 -16.43 -23.82 15.51
N SER A 311 -17.18 -22.86 14.96
CA SER A 311 -17.74 -21.73 15.72
C SER A 311 -18.62 -22.20 16.87
N GLU A 312 -19.54 -23.13 16.61
CA GLU A 312 -20.44 -23.70 17.63
C GLU A 312 -19.68 -24.42 18.74
N LYS A 313 -18.59 -25.11 18.39
CA LYS A 313 -17.84 -25.95 19.32
C LYS A 313 -16.79 -25.20 20.14
N TYR A 314 -16.12 -24.21 19.55
CA TYR A 314 -14.94 -23.54 20.13
C TYR A 314 -15.15 -22.04 20.38
N ASN A 315 -16.40 -21.54 20.32
CA ASN A 315 -16.75 -20.14 20.52
C ASN A 315 -15.99 -19.16 19.61
N VAL A 316 -15.75 -19.55 18.35
CA VAL A 316 -15.10 -18.71 17.35
C VAL A 316 -16.14 -17.82 16.67
N GLU A 317 -15.90 -16.51 16.60
CA GLU A 317 -16.69 -15.64 15.73
C GLU A 317 -16.21 -15.78 14.29
N ILE A 318 -17.12 -15.97 13.34
CA ILE A 318 -16.80 -16.06 11.92
C ILE A 318 -17.35 -14.83 11.21
N ALA A 319 -16.51 -14.20 10.41
CA ALA A 319 -16.89 -13.16 9.49
C ALA A 319 -16.57 -13.63 8.06
N ASP A 320 -17.62 -13.88 7.26
CA ASP A 320 -17.54 -14.19 5.83
C ASP A 320 -17.60 -12.87 5.04
N LEU A 321 -16.48 -12.47 4.44
CA LEU A 321 -16.24 -11.11 3.97
C LEU A 321 -16.08 -11.05 2.46
N VAL A 322 -17.10 -10.53 1.77
CA VAL A 322 -17.00 -10.10 0.36
C VAL A 322 -16.60 -8.63 0.36
N LEU A 323 -15.30 -8.34 0.30
CA LEU A 323 -14.77 -7.00 0.55
C LEU A 323 -15.26 -5.96 -0.46
N GLU A 324 -15.49 -6.35 -1.72
CA GLU A 324 -16.01 -5.47 -2.77
C GLU A 324 -17.41 -4.91 -2.49
N ASP A 325 -18.18 -5.57 -1.62
CA ASP A 325 -19.52 -5.14 -1.20
C ASP A 325 -19.50 -4.28 0.07
N MET A 326 -18.33 -4.09 0.67
CA MET A 326 -18.16 -3.45 1.97
C MET A 326 -17.52 -2.06 1.83
N THR A 327 -17.96 -1.13 2.65
CA THR A 327 -17.24 0.12 2.88
C THR A 327 -15.90 -0.15 3.56
N LYS A 328 -14.95 0.78 3.40
CA LYS A 328 -13.64 0.72 4.06
C LYS A 328 -13.73 0.54 5.58
N GLU A 329 -14.62 1.29 6.22
CA GLU A 329 -14.87 1.17 7.67
C GLU A 329 -15.32 -0.25 8.03
N GLU A 330 -16.28 -0.81 7.29
CA GLU A 330 -16.76 -2.18 7.52
C GLU A 330 -15.64 -3.21 7.33
N GLN A 331 -14.80 -3.05 6.30
CA GLN A 331 -13.66 -3.93 6.04
C GLN A 331 -12.67 -3.90 7.23
N ILE A 332 -12.24 -2.71 7.68
CA ILE A 332 -11.32 -2.59 8.83
C ILE A 332 -11.97 -3.12 10.10
N LYS A 333 -13.24 -2.79 10.37
CA LYS A 333 -13.96 -3.26 11.57
C LYS A 333 -14.12 -4.78 11.59
N ALA A 334 -14.29 -5.41 10.44
CA ALA A 334 -14.38 -6.86 10.32
C ALA A 334 -13.03 -7.55 10.51
N ILE A 335 -11.93 -6.95 10.05
CA ILE A 335 -10.62 -7.60 10.02
C ILE A 335 -9.75 -7.25 11.23
N ALA A 336 -9.69 -6.00 11.66
CA ALA A 336 -8.64 -5.51 12.56
C ALA A 336 -8.54 -6.24 13.90
N ASN A 337 -9.66 -6.77 14.39
CA ASN A 337 -9.77 -7.48 15.66
C ASN A 337 -9.74 -9.01 15.52
N SER A 338 -9.56 -9.52 14.29
CA SER A 338 -9.53 -10.95 13.99
C SER A 338 -8.23 -11.60 14.47
N THR A 339 -8.34 -12.80 15.04
CA THR A 339 -7.19 -13.62 15.43
C THR A 339 -6.68 -14.47 14.27
N ILE A 340 -7.56 -14.75 13.29
CA ILE A 340 -7.25 -15.50 12.08
C ILE A 340 -7.76 -14.70 10.89
N LEU A 341 -6.90 -14.45 9.91
CA LEU A 341 -7.28 -14.00 8.57
C LEU A 341 -7.09 -15.17 7.61
N LEU A 342 -8.13 -15.53 6.88
CA LEU A 342 -8.12 -16.61 5.90
C LEU A 342 -8.52 -16.04 4.54
N GLY A 343 -7.79 -16.38 3.48
CA GLY A 343 -8.20 -15.98 2.14
C GLY A 343 -7.33 -16.61 1.07
N ILE A 344 -7.85 -16.63 -0.16
CA ILE A 344 -7.03 -16.90 -1.34
C ILE A 344 -6.07 -15.73 -1.55
N HIS A 345 -4.84 -16.03 -1.98
CA HIS A 345 -3.84 -15.04 -2.40
C HIS A 345 -4.49 -13.86 -3.13
N GLY A 346 -4.19 -12.63 -2.73
CA GLY A 346 -4.71 -11.43 -3.39
C GLY A 346 -4.87 -10.21 -2.52
N ASN A 347 -5.04 -9.03 -3.16
CA ASN A 347 -5.03 -7.72 -2.52
C ASN A 347 -5.83 -7.56 -1.22
N GLY A 348 -6.90 -8.34 -1.03
CA GLY A 348 -7.64 -8.36 0.22
C GLY A 348 -6.76 -8.73 1.42
N LEU A 349 -5.77 -9.61 1.26
CA LEU A 349 -4.85 -10.02 2.32
C LEU A 349 -3.90 -8.91 2.79
N THR A 350 -3.73 -7.82 2.02
CA THR A 350 -3.03 -6.60 2.48
C THR A 350 -3.62 -6.04 3.78
N HIS A 351 -4.90 -6.33 4.06
CA HIS A 351 -5.54 -5.99 5.33
C HIS A 351 -4.89 -6.62 6.56
N GLU A 352 -4.03 -7.62 6.39
CA GLU A 352 -3.26 -8.19 7.50
C GLU A 352 -2.45 -7.14 8.26
N MET A 353 -2.03 -6.05 7.58
CA MET A 353 -1.38 -4.89 8.20
C MET A 353 -2.14 -4.32 9.40
N TRP A 354 -3.46 -4.50 9.41
CA TRP A 354 -4.36 -3.92 10.39
C TRP A 354 -4.87 -4.94 11.41
N LEU A 355 -4.48 -6.22 11.28
CA LEU A 355 -4.76 -7.24 12.28
C LEU A 355 -4.16 -6.85 13.62
N ARG A 356 -4.77 -7.36 14.69
CA ARG A 356 -4.15 -7.33 16.00
C ARG A 356 -2.78 -8.01 15.96
N GLU A 357 -1.90 -7.61 16.86
CA GLU A 357 -0.60 -8.25 17.02
C GLU A 357 -0.75 -9.76 17.24
N THR A 358 0.24 -10.51 16.74
CA THR A 358 0.34 -11.97 16.84
C THR A 358 -0.87 -12.75 16.31
N ALA A 359 -1.58 -12.23 15.31
CA ALA A 359 -2.62 -12.97 14.59
C ALA A 359 -2.04 -14.10 13.73
N THR A 360 -2.90 -14.96 13.18
CA THR A 360 -2.53 -15.96 12.17
C THR A 360 -3.11 -15.57 10.82
N VAL A 361 -2.29 -15.61 9.78
CA VAL A 361 -2.68 -15.42 8.37
C VAL A 361 -2.58 -16.77 7.68
N ILE A 362 -3.71 -17.24 7.16
CA ILE A 362 -3.81 -18.48 6.38
C ILE A 362 -4.11 -18.09 4.94
N GLU A 363 -3.14 -18.32 4.07
CA GLU A 363 -3.23 -17.96 2.67
C GLU A 363 -3.41 -19.21 1.82
N LEU A 364 -4.38 -19.17 0.91
CA LEU A 364 -4.68 -20.27 0.00
C LEU A 364 -4.10 -19.96 -1.39
N PHE A 365 -3.31 -20.88 -1.93
CA PHE A 365 -2.69 -20.75 -3.24
C PHE A 365 -3.28 -21.73 -4.27
N PRO A 366 -3.32 -21.34 -5.56
CA PRO A 366 -3.50 -22.30 -6.64
C PRO A 366 -2.43 -23.40 -6.63
N PRO A 367 -2.64 -24.51 -7.36
CA PRO A 367 -1.62 -25.54 -7.54
C PRO A 367 -0.27 -24.95 -7.98
N ASP A 368 0.81 -25.52 -7.44
CA ASP A 368 2.20 -25.18 -7.75
C ASP A 368 2.60 -23.71 -7.62
N THR A 369 1.78 -22.93 -6.91
CA THR A 369 1.95 -21.49 -6.81
C THR A 369 2.42 -21.08 -5.42
N PHE A 370 3.40 -20.18 -5.36
CA PHE A 370 3.80 -19.54 -4.12
C PHE A 370 4.47 -18.20 -4.38
N LEU A 371 4.00 -17.18 -3.66
CA LEU A 371 4.50 -15.82 -3.68
C LEU A 371 4.64 -15.33 -2.24
N ARG A 372 5.57 -14.40 -2.00
CA ARG A 372 5.89 -13.93 -0.64
C ARG A 372 5.25 -12.58 -0.28
N ASP A 373 4.29 -12.12 -1.06
CA ASP A 373 3.63 -10.83 -0.87
C ASP A 373 3.14 -10.66 0.57
N TYR A 374 2.25 -11.54 1.01
CA TYR A 374 1.65 -11.47 2.35
C TYR A 374 2.51 -12.16 3.41
N GLU A 375 3.32 -13.15 3.03
CA GLU A 375 4.30 -13.76 3.94
C GLU A 375 5.26 -12.72 4.52
N THR A 376 5.80 -11.82 3.69
CA THR A 376 6.74 -10.79 4.15
C THR A 376 6.11 -9.80 5.13
N ILE A 377 4.85 -9.43 4.90
CA ILE A 377 4.08 -8.58 5.80
C ILE A 377 3.82 -9.30 7.11
N ALA A 378 3.30 -10.53 7.04
CA ALA A 378 2.99 -11.37 8.20
C ALA A 378 4.22 -11.53 9.10
N THR A 379 5.36 -11.90 8.52
CA THR A 379 6.62 -12.07 9.24
C THR A 379 7.08 -10.76 9.90
N ALA A 380 7.06 -9.63 9.18
CA ALA A 380 7.50 -8.33 9.71
C ALA A 380 6.61 -7.79 10.86
N LEU A 381 5.33 -8.15 10.85
CA LEU A 381 4.35 -7.78 11.89
C LEU A 381 4.21 -8.83 13.00
N GLY A 382 5.00 -9.91 12.94
CA GLY A 382 4.99 -10.98 13.94
C GLY A 382 3.71 -11.83 13.92
N HIS A 383 3.02 -11.88 12.80
CA HIS A 383 1.92 -12.82 12.57
C HIS A 383 2.47 -14.22 12.29
N ARG A 384 1.71 -15.23 12.68
CA ARG A 384 1.94 -16.59 12.21
C ARG A 384 1.42 -16.70 10.79
N TYR A 385 2.27 -17.07 9.84
CA TYR A 385 1.87 -17.26 8.45
C TYR A 385 1.75 -18.75 8.11
N ILE A 386 0.70 -19.12 7.38
CA ILE A 386 0.44 -20.50 6.93
C ILE A 386 0.01 -20.44 5.46
N ALA A 387 0.92 -20.82 4.54
CA ALA A 387 0.60 -21.00 3.13
C ALA A 387 0.05 -22.41 2.89
N VAL A 388 -1.19 -22.50 2.40
CA VAL A 388 -1.89 -23.76 2.11
C VAL A 388 -2.06 -23.91 0.61
N ARG A 389 -1.70 -25.10 0.11
CA ARG A 389 -1.99 -25.55 -1.24
C ARG A 389 -2.70 -26.90 -1.15
N ASN A 390 -3.99 -26.92 -1.48
CA ASN A 390 -4.89 -28.05 -1.33
C ASN A 390 -4.90 -28.67 0.10
N ASP A 391 -4.09 -29.70 0.32
CA ASP A 391 -3.97 -30.50 1.54
C ASP A 391 -2.55 -30.48 2.13
N THR A 392 -1.74 -29.50 1.72
CA THR A 392 -0.36 -29.32 2.18
C THR A 392 -0.11 -27.90 2.66
N VAL A 393 0.82 -27.77 3.59
CA VAL A 393 1.40 -26.47 3.98
C VAL A 393 2.75 -26.34 3.31
N ILE A 394 2.97 -25.20 2.65
CA ILE A 394 4.30 -24.81 2.19
C ILE A 394 5.05 -24.30 3.42
N THR A 395 6.25 -24.82 3.66
CA THR A 395 7.06 -24.51 4.85
C THR A 395 8.14 -23.48 4.54
N PRO A 396 8.64 -22.74 5.55
CA PRO A 396 9.83 -21.91 5.43
C PRO A 396 11.00 -22.60 4.75
N GLU A 397 11.25 -23.85 5.11
CA GLU A 397 12.33 -24.65 4.53
C GLU A 397 12.11 -24.88 3.03
N GLN A 398 10.88 -25.15 2.60
CA GLN A 398 10.56 -25.39 1.19
C GLN A 398 10.70 -24.14 0.32
N TRP A 399 10.16 -23.00 0.76
CA TRP A 399 10.28 -21.78 -0.06
C TRP A 399 11.67 -21.15 0.02
N ASN A 400 12.42 -21.32 1.11
CA ASN A 400 13.81 -20.88 1.17
C ASN A 400 14.74 -21.76 0.29
N ALA A 401 14.35 -23.00 -0.02
CA ALA A 401 15.10 -23.88 -0.91
C ALA A 401 14.95 -23.50 -2.41
N HIS A 402 13.90 -22.76 -2.76
CA HIS A 402 13.61 -22.34 -4.14
C HIS A 402 13.43 -20.82 -4.19
N PRO A 403 14.53 -20.04 -4.29
CA PRO A 403 14.43 -18.59 -4.30
C PRO A 403 13.68 -18.11 -5.56
N GLY A 404 12.60 -17.38 -5.33
CA GLY A 404 11.81 -16.71 -6.35
C GLY A 404 10.38 -17.19 -6.45
N GLU A 405 9.57 -16.42 -7.16
CA GLU A 405 8.15 -16.69 -7.34
C GLU A 405 7.93 -18.04 -8.04
N GLN A 406 6.98 -18.83 -7.53
CA GLN A 406 6.56 -20.09 -8.15
C GLN A 406 5.23 -19.86 -8.84
N HIS A 407 5.22 -19.99 -10.17
CA HIS A 407 4.04 -19.85 -11.03
C HIS A 407 3.14 -18.63 -10.72
N PRO A 408 3.70 -17.40 -10.63
CA PRO A 408 2.94 -16.19 -10.30
C PRO A 408 1.73 -15.96 -11.21
N GLU A 409 1.80 -16.39 -12.47
CA GLU A 409 0.74 -16.28 -13.46
C GLU A 409 -0.59 -16.93 -13.02
N HIS A 410 -0.54 -18.03 -12.26
CA HIS A 410 -1.73 -18.73 -11.77
C HIS A 410 -2.52 -17.90 -10.75
N THR A 411 -1.90 -16.87 -10.16
CA THR A 411 -2.61 -15.92 -9.30
C THR A 411 -3.42 -14.90 -10.10
N HIS A 412 -3.28 -14.83 -11.43
CA HIS A 412 -3.89 -13.80 -12.27
C HIS A 412 -4.74 -14.34 -13.43
N ASP A 413 -4.58 -15.60 -13.81
CA ASP A 413 -5.23 -16.21 -14.98
C ASP A 413 -6.61 -16.85 -14.71
N GLY A 414 -7.07 -16.81 -13.45
CA GLY A 414 -8.34 -17.42 -13.05
C GLY A 414 -8.25 -18.91 -12.74
N MET A 415 -7.03 -19.46 -12.57
CA MET A 415 -6.85 -20.82 -12.08
C MET A 415 -7.61 -21.02 -10.76
N LYS A 416 -8.37 -22.12 -10.70
CA LYS A 416 -9.15 -22.46 -9.52
C LYS A 416 -8.24 -22.86 -8.37
N VAL A 417 -8.60 -22.43 -7.16
CA VAL A 417 -7.88 -22.80 -5.95
C VAL A 417 -8.49 -24.07 -5.38
N GLU A 418 -7.78 -25.19 -5.51
CA GLU A 418 -8.17 -26.46 -4.89
C GLU A 418 -7.90 -26.42 -3.38
N LEU A 419 -8.78 -27.04 -2.61
CA LEU A 419 -8.71 -27.04 -1.16
C LEU A 419 -9.32 -28.31 -0.55
N SER A 420 -8.54 -29.00 0.26
CA SER A 420 -9.05 -30.02 1.16
C SER A 420 -9.64 -29.35 2.40
N VAL A 421 -10.96 -29.24 2.46
CA VAL A 421 -11.66 -28.63 3.59
C VAL A 421 -11.36 -29.34 4.92
N PRO A 422 -11.30 -30.69 4.99
CA PRO A 422 -10.91 -31.37 6.23
C PRO A 422 -9.50 -30.99 6.70
N PHE A 423 -8.55 -30.83 5.78
CA PHE A 423 -7.18 -30.41 6.10
C PHE A 423 -7.15 -29.00 6.71
N LEU A 424 -7.74 -28.03 6.01
CA LEU A 424 -7.79 -26.64 6.49
C LEU A 424 -8.55 -26.52 7.81
N THR A 425 -9.67 -27.23 7.96
CA THR A 425 -10.45 -27.27 9.20
C THR A 425 -9.61 -27.84 10.34
N GLY A 426 -8.74 -28.82 10.07
CA GLY A 426 -7.76 -29.34 11.02
C GLY A 426 -6.76 -28.29 11.50
N ILE A 427 -6.25 -27.45 10.59
CA ILE A 427 -5.37 -26.32 10.91
C ILE A 427 -6.11 -25.30 11.78
N ILE A 428 -7.29 -24.85 11.36
CA ILE A 428 -8.08 -23.86 12.11
C ILE A 428 -8.40 -24.38 13.50
N ARG A 429 -8.84 -25.65 13.61
CA ARG A 429 -9.08 -26.31 14.90
C ARG A 429 -7.85 -26.28 15.80
N GLY A 430 -6.65 -26.53 15.27
CA GLY A 430 -5.41 -26.49 16.05
C GLY A 430 -5.03 -25.09 16.55
N ILE A 431 -5.64 -24.03 16.03
CA ILE A 431 -5.44 -22.64 16.49
C ILE A 431 -6.47 -22.25 17.56
N VAL A 432 -7.71 -22.75 17.48
CA VAL A 432 -8.85 -22.28 18.30
C VAL A 432 -9.27 -23.25 19.40
N ALA A 433 -8.81 -24.49 19.37
CA ALA A 433 -9.06 -25.50 20.40
C ALA A 433 -8.00 -25.43 21.50
#